data_AF-A0A7V3RI79-F1
#
_entry.id   AF-A0A7V3RI79-F1
#
_cell.length_a   1.000
_cell.length_b   1.000
_cell.length_c   1.000
_cell.angle_alpha   90.00
_cell.angle_beta   90.00
_cell.angle_gamma   90.00
#
_symmetry.space_group_name_H-M   'P 1'
#
loop_
_entity.id
_entity.type
_entity.pdbx_description
1 polymer ?
#
loop_
_entity_poly.entity_id
_entity_poly.type
_entity_poly.pdbx_seq_one_letter_code
_entity_poly.pdbx_strand_id
1 'polypeptide(L)'
;LIEAVVVVFIFKIFFNAGGMFFSLLLLLLMISTLYGLGILVAGLTIGLKQWWVISEAVSTLVTIITPIAYPLAILPLFLQKIALFLPTTYGVMGIRHFLLGEHLTLSIHTIFLRIAIMLIIWIFFGLMIFLIMDRYGRKKGVLSLY
;
A
#
# COMPACT_ATOMS: atom_id res chain seq x y z
N LEU A 1 23.37 -8.41 -4.30
CA LEU A 1 24.01 -9.63 -3.74
C LEU A 1 24.90 -9.32 -2.54
N ILE A 2 25.83 -8.35 -2.63
CA ILE A 2 26.70 -7.95 -1.51
C ILE A 2 25.91 -7.48 -0.29
N GLU A 3 24.87 -6.65 -0.49
CA GLU A 3 24.03 -6.16 0.61
C GLU A 3 23.30 -7.29 1.37
N ALA A 4 22.81 -8.31 0.65
CA ALA A 4 22.11 -9.44 1.27
C ALA A 4 23.04 -10.28 2.16
N VAL A 5 24.29 -10.47 1.74
CA VAL A 5 25.31 -11.21 2.52
C VAL A 5 25.64 -10.47 3.81
N VAL A 6 25.82 -9.14 3.72
CA VAL A 6 26.10 -8.29 4.90
C VAL A 6 24.94 -8.34 5.90
N VAL A 7 23.70 -8.26 5.42
CA VAL A 7 22.51 -8.34 6.29
C VAL A 7 22.40 -9.69 6.98
N VAL A 8 22.61 -10.81 6.27
CA VAL A 8 22.57 -12.15 6.88
C VAL A 8 23.64 -12.32 7.94
N PHE A 9 24.86 -11.82 7.68
CA PHE A 9 25.98 -11.98 8.58
C PHE A 9 25.84 -11.14 9.86
N ILE A 10 25.31 -9.91 9.75
CA ILE A 10 25.12 -9.00 10.89
C ILE A 10 23.86 -9.35 11.69
N PHE A 11 22.73 -9.59 11.01
CA PHE A 11 21.44 -9.76 11.68
C PHE A 11 21.10 -11.22 12.01
N LYS A 12 21.90 -12.20 11.55
CA LYS A 12 21.61 -13.64 11.68
C LYS A 12 20.20 -14.02 11.20
N ILE A 13 19.67 -13.29 10.23
CA ILE A 13 18.36 -13.57 9.63
C ILE A 13 18.57 -14.62 8.54
N PHE A 14 18.04 -15.82 8.76
CA PHE A 14 17.98 -16.85 7.73
C PHE A 14 16.81 -16.53 6.79
N PHE A 15 17.13 -15.96 5.62
CA PHE A 15 16.13 -15.79 4.57
C PHE A 15 15.72 -17.15 4.02
N ASN A 16 14.43 -17.47 4.10
CA ASN A 16 13.91 -18.67 3.47
C ASN A 16 13.84 -18.44 1.95
N ALA A 17 14.78 -19.03 1.20
CA ALA A 17 14.84 -18.92 -0.26
C ALA A 17 13.57 -19.47 -0.94
N GLY A 18 12.89 -20.44 -0.33
CA GLY A 18 11.62 -20.99 -0.85
C GLY A 18 10.46 -20.00 -0.80
N GLY A 19 10.47 -19.04 0.13
CA GLY A 19 9.46 -17.99 0.25
C GLY A 19 9.70 -16.77 -0.66
N MET A 20 10.86 -16.69 -1.32
CA MET A 20 11.25 -15.51 -2.08
C MET A 20 10.33 -15.25 -3.28
N PHE A 21 9.93 -16.30 -3.99
CA PHE A 21 9.02 -16.19 -5.13
C PHE A 21 7.64 -15.66 -4.72
N PHE A 22 7.05 -16.20 -3.66
CA PHE A 22 5.76 -15.74 -3.15
C PHE A 22 5.82 -14.31 -2.60
N SER A 23 6.95 -13.93 -1.99
CA SER A 23 7.18 -12.57 -1.52
C SER A 23 7.23 -11.56 -2.67
N LEU A 24 7.93 -11.90 -3.76
CA LEU A 24 7.97 -11.10 -4.98
C LEU A 24 6.59 -10.94 -5.60
N LEU A 25 5.81 -12.03 -5.66
CA LEU A 25 4.44 -12.00 -6.17
C LEU A 25 3.54 -11.07 -5.34
N LEU A 26 3.62 -11.16 -4.00
CA LEU A 26 2.88 -10.27 -3.09
C LEU A 26 3.31 -8.81 -3.26
N LEU A 27 4.61 -8.56 -3.40
CA LEU A 27 5.16 -7.22 -3.61
C LEU A 27 4.62 -6.61 -4.91
N LEU A 28 4.60 -7.38 -6.01
CA LEU A 28 4.02 -6.96 -7.28
C LEU A 28 2.53 -6.62 -7.15
N LEU A 29 1.76 -7.48 -6.48
CA LEU A 29 0.33 -7.26 -6.22
C LEU A 29 0.09 -6.00 -5.37
N MET A 30 0.91 -5.80 -4.34
CA MET A 30 0.86 -4.64 -3.45
C MET A 30 1.15 -3.35 -4.22
N ILE A 31 2.23 -3.29 -5.00
CA ILE A 31 2.57 -2.13 -5.83
C ILE A 31 1.44 -1.85 -6.84
N SER A 32 0.92 -2.90 -7.48
CA SER A 32 -0.20 -2.79 -8.42
C SER A 32 -1.44 -2.16 -7.76
N THR A 33 -1.72 -2.51 -6.50
CA THR A 33 -2.84 -1.93 -5.74
C THR A 33 -2.57 -0.50 -5.30
N LEU A 34 -1.32 -0.17 -4.97
CA LEU A 34 -0.91 1.18 -4.64
C LEU A 34 -1.08 2.16 -5.81
N TYR A 35 -1.03 1.70 -7.06
CA TYR A 35 -1.41 2.56 -8.20
C TYR A 35 -2.84 3.09 -8.09
N GLY A 36 -3.80 2.30 -7.60
CA GLY A 36 -5.16 2.77 -7.37
C GLY A 36 -5.24 3.93 -6.37
N LEU A 37 -4.46 3.84 -5.29
CA LEU A 37 -4.29 4.92 -4.31
C LEU A 37 -3.58 6.13 -4.94
N GLY A 38 -2.57 5.93 -5.77
CA GLY A 38 -1.90 6.99 -6.53
C GLY A 38 -2.85 7.75 -7.47
N ILE A 39 -3.72 7.03 -8.19
CA ILE A 39 -4.75 7.62 -9.06
C ILE A 39 -5.74 8.44 -8.22
N LEU A 40 -6.13 7.95 -7.04
CA LEU A 40 -6.98 8.69 -6.11
C LEU A 40 -6.32 10.02 -5.71
N VAL A 41 -5.05 9.98 -5.32
CA VAL A 41 -4.29 11.18 -4.95
C VAL A 41 -4.25 12.16 -6.12
N ALA A 42 -3.94 11.68 -7.33
CA ALA A 42 -3.94 12.51 -8.54
C ALA A 42 -5.31 13.17 -8.82
N GLY A 43 -6.42 12.47 -8.54
CA GLY A 43 -7.75 13.04 -8.63
C GLY A 43 -7.96 14.18 -7.63
N LEU A 44 -7.59 13.95 -6.37
CA LEU A 44 -7.73 14.95 -5.31
C LEU A 44 -6.87 16.19 -5.55
N THR A 45 -5.66 16.04 -6.10
CA THR A 45 -4.78 17.19 -6.39
C THR A 45 -5.38 18.11 -7.45
N ILE A 46 -6.06 17.57 -8.47
CA ILE A 46 -6.80 18.36 -9.48
C ILE A 46 -7.93 19.15 -8.82
N GLY A 47 -8.74 18.51 -7.97
CA GLY A 47 -9.89 19.14 -7.33
C GLY A 47 -9.53 20.21 -6.30
N LEU A 48 -8.51 19.95 -5.48
CA LEU A 48 -8.10 20.79 -4.36
C LEU A 48 -6.99 21.79 -4.71
N LYS A 49 -6.37 21.69 -5.89
CA LYS A 49 -5.30 22.56 -6.40
C LYS A 49 -4.07 22.70 -5.48
N GLN A 50 -3.86 21.74 -4.57
CA GLN A 50 -2.75 21.73 -3.61
C GLN A 50 -2.03 20.39 -3.67
N TRP A 51 -1.27 20.15 -4.74
CA TRP A 51 -0.68 18.84 -5.01
C TRP A 51 0.25 18.34 -3.89
N TRP A 52 1.07 19.26 -3.36
CA TRP A 52 2.04 18.96 -2.31
C TRP A 52 1.37 18.53 -1.01
N VAL A 53 0.42 19.34 -0.54
CA VAL A 53 -0.27 19.10 0.75
C VAL A 53 -1.02 17.77 0.75
N ILE A 54 -1.71 17.45 -0.35
CA ILE A 54 -2.50 16.21 -0.45
C ILE A 54 -1.59 14.98 -0.51
N SER A 55 -0.55 15.02 -1.33
CA SER A 55 0.39 13.90 -1.47
C SER A 55 1.12 13.64 -0.14
N GLU A 56 1.56 14.70 0.54
CA GLU A 56 2.25 14.61 1.82
C GLU A 56 1.33 14.07 2.93
N ALA A 57 0.10 14.57 3.01
CA ALA A 57 -0.87 14.11 4.00
C ALA A 57 -1.18 12.61 3.82
N VAL A 58 -1.41 12.17 2.58
CA VAL A 58 -1.69 10.75 2.30
C VAL A 58 -0.47 9.88 2.58
N SER A 59 0.72 10.31 2.18
CA SER A 59 1.98 9.60 2.48
C SER A 59 2.20 9.43 3.98
N THR A 60 2.01 10.51 4.75
CA THR A 60 2.15 10.52 6.21
C THR A 60 1.15 9.55 6.85
N LEU A 61 -0.12 9.59 6.43
CA LEU A 61 -1.16 8.69 6.94
C LEU A 61 -0.84 7.23 6.64
N VAL A 62 -0.45 6.91 5.40
CA VAL A 62 -0.07 5.53 5.03
C VAL A 62 1.12 5.07 5.86
N THR A 63 2.12 5.92 6.07
CA THR A 63 3.33 5.58 6.83
C THR A 63 3.02 5.27 8.30
N ILE A 64 2.19 6.09 8.95
CA ILE A 64 1.81 5.91 10.36
C ILE A 64 0.90 4.69 10.54
N ILE A 65 -0.01 4.45 9.61
CA ILE A 65 -1.00 3.38 9.77
C ILE A 65 -0.42 2.01 9.37
N THR A 66 0.51 1.98 8.41
CA THR A 66 1.06 0.72 7.91
C THR A 66 2.02 0.10 8.95
N PRO A 67 1.89 -1.21 9.24
CA PRO A 67 2.79 -1.92 10.16
C PRO A 67 4.17 -2.23 9.53
N ILE A 68 4.90 -1.22 9.02
CA ILE A 68 6.26 -1.37 8.46
C ILE A 68 7.32 -1.39 9.56
N ALA A 69 7.19 -0.52 10.56
CA ALA A 69 8.14 -0.41 11.66
C ALA A 69 7.81 -1.34 12.84
N TYR A 70 6.56 -1.79 12.94
CA TYR A 70 6.06 -2.59 14.06
C TYR A 70 5.00 -3.60 13.60
N PRO A 71 4.73 -4.65 14.40
CA PRO A 71 3.62 -5.58 14.18
C PRO A 71 2.25 -4.91 14.27
N LEU A 72 1.29 -5.40 13.48
CA LEU A 72 -0.10 -4.90 13.46
C LEU A 72 -0.77 -4.94 14.85
N ALA A 73 -0.41 -5.92 15.69
CA ALA A 73 -1.00 -6.14 17.01
C ALA A 73 -0.77 -5.00 18.01
N ILE A 74 0.22 -4.13 17.78
CA ILE A 74 0.58 -3.03 18.69
C ILE A 74 -0.32 -1.80 18.46
N LEU A 75 -0.91 -1.66 17.27
CA LEU A 75 -1.82 -0.55 16.98
C LEU A 75 -3.08 -0.63 17.86
N PRO A 76 -3.68 0.51 18.26
CA PRO A 76 -4.99 0.49 18.92
C PRO A 76 -6.05 -0.10 17.98
N LEU A 77 -7.07 -0.75 18.55
CA LEU A 77 -8.08 -1.53 17.82
C LEU A 77 -8.73 -0.78 16.65
N PHE A 78 -8.93 0.53 16.79
CA PHE A 78 -9.47 1.37 15.73
C PHE A 78 -8.51 1.50 14.53
N LEU A 79 -7.22 1.79 14.80
CA LEU A 79 -6.21 1.91 13.74
C LEU A 79 -5.91 0.56 13.09
N GLN A 80 -5.98 -0.55 13.82
CA GLN A 80 -5.84 -1.89 13.23
C GLN A 80 -6.87 -2.11 12.11
N LYS A 81 -8.13 -1.74 12.33
CA LYS A 81 -9.18 -1.89 11.31
C LYS A 81 -8.90 -1.04 10.08
N ILE A 82 -8.42 0.19 10.25
CA ILE A 82 -8.05 1.07 9.14
C ILE A 82 -6.84 0.52 8.38
N ALA A 83 -5.82 0.03 9.09
CA ALA A 83 -4.65 -0.57 8.49
C ALA A 83 -5.02 -1.78 7.61
N LEU A 84 -6.03 -2.56 8.00
CA LEU A 84 -6.55 -3.67 7.19
C LEU A 84 -7.26 -3.24 5.89
N PHE A 85 -7.48 -1.94 5.66
CA PHE A 85 -7.92 -1.39 4.37
C PHE A 85 -6.76 -0.89 3.49
N LEU A 86 -5.53 -0.88 4.02
CA LEU A 86 -4.34 -0.53 3.24
C LEU A 86 -3.72 -1.79 2.63
N PRO A 87 -3.40 -1.77 1.32
CA PRO A 87 -2.77 -2.91 0.65
C PRO A 87 -1.37 -3.21 1.20
N THR A 88 -0.69 -2.16 1.71
CA THR A 88 0.63 -2.25 2.33
C THR A 88 0.65 -3.19 3.52
N THR A 89 -0.42 -3.20 4.33
CA THR A 89 -0.54 -4.05 5.51
C THR A 89 -0.44 -5.54 5.17
N TYR A 90 -1.23 -6.00 4.20
CA TYR A 90 -1.19 -7.40 3.76
C TYR A 90 0.11 -7.75 3.02
N GLY A 91 0.63 -6.83 2.22
CA GLY A 91 1.91 -7.02 1.52
C GLY A 91 3.06 -7.24 2.50
N VAL A 92 3.20 -6.35 3.48
CA VAL A 92 4.26 -6.44 4.50
C VAL A 92 4.10 -7.69 5.37
N MET A 93 2.89 -8.00 5.85
CA MET A 93 2.65 -9.21 6.66
C MET A 93 3.00 -10.48 5.89
N GLY A 94 2.58 -10.59 4.63
CA GLY A 94 2.89 -11.77 3.81
C GLY A 94 4.38 -11.90 3.49
N ILE A 95 5.05 -10.79 3.15
CA ILE A 95 6.49 -10.80 2.88
C ILE A 95 7.28 -11.21 4.13
N ARG A 96 6.93 -10.70 5.32
CA ARG A 96 7.58 -11.12 6.57
C ARG A 96 7.35 -12.60 6.88
N HIS A 97 6.14 -13.10 6.65
CA HIS A 97 5.87 -14.53 6.81
C HIS A 97 6.76 -15.40 5.93
N PHE A 98 6.85 -15.08 4.63
CA PHE A 98 7.59 -15.90 3.68
C PHE A 98 9.12 -15.76 3.81
N LEU A 99 9.63 -14.57 4.15
CA LEU A 99 11.07 -14.33 4.24
C LEU A 99 11.65 -14.60 5.63
N LEU A 100 10.89 -14.25 6.68
CA LEU A 100 11.34 -14.25 8.08
C LEU A 100 10.66 -15.33 8.94
N GLY A 101 9.64 -16.01 8.40
CA GLY A 101 8.91 -17.05 9.14
C GLY A 101 7.97 -16.52 10.21
N GLU A 102 7.59 -15.24 10.19
CA GLU A 102 6.69 -14.64 11.17
C GLU A 102 5.31 -15.32 11.15
N HIS A 103 4.73 -15.60 12.32
CA HIS A 103 3.42 -16.21 12.40
C HIS A 103 2.33 -15.26 11.88
N LEU A 104 1.56 -15.74 10.89
CA LEU A 104 0.39 -15.02 10.40
C LEU A 104 -0.83 -15.33 11.27
N THR A 105 -1.60 -14.30 11.58
CA THR A 105 -2.94 -14.43 12.16
C THR A 105 -3.98 -14.88 11.11
N LEU A 106 -3.67 -14.74 9.82
CA LEU A 106 -4.55 -15.04 8.69
C LEU A 106 -3.91 -16.10 7.79
N SER A 107 -4.74 -16.95 7.18
CA SER A 107 -4.27 -17.92 6.18
C SER A 107 -3.67 -17.22 4.96
N ILE A 108 -2.59 -17.79 4.41
CA ILE A 108 -1.88 -17.26 3.23
C ILE A 108 -2.83 -17.03 2.05
N HIS A 109 -3.72 -17.98 1.79
CA HIS A 109 -4.72 -17.87 0.73
C HIS A 109 -5.63 -16.65 0.90
N THR A 110 -6.02 -16.36 2.14
CA THR A 110 -6.83 -15.18 2.48
C THR A 110 -6.08 -13.88 2.24
N ILE A 111 -4.76 -13.83 2.48
CA ILE A 111 -3.93 -12.64 2.20
C ILE A 111 -3.91 -12.33 0.71
N PHE A 112 -3.61 -13.33 -0.13
CA PHE A 112 -3.61 -13.17 -1.58
C PHE A 112 -4.97 -12.74 -2.11
N LEU A 113 -6.04 -13.40 -1.66
CA LEU A 113 -7.40 -13.08 -2.05
C LEU A 113 -7.79 -11.66 -1.63
N ARG A 114 -7.46 -11.24 -0.40
CA ARG A 114 -7.73 -9.87 0.07
C ARG A 114 -6.98 -8.82 -0.74
N ILE A 115 -5.68 -9.00 -1.01
CA ILE A 115 -4.95 -8.04 -1.86
C ILE A 115 -5.53 -8.01 -3.27
N ALA A 116 -5.87 -9.16 -3.86
CA ALA A 116 -6.46 -9.20 -5.20
C ALA A 116 -7.82 -8.48 -5.26
N ILE A 117 -8.66 -8.62 -4.23
CA ILE A 117 -9.91 -7.85 -4.12
C ILE A 117 -9.61 -6.36 -3.95
N MET A 118 -8.66 -6.02 -3.08
CA MET A 118 -8.28 -4.62 -2.82
C MET A 118 -7.69 -3.95 -4.05
N LEU A 119 -6.94 -4.67 -4.89
CA LEU A 119 -6.47 -4.18 -6.19
C LEU A 119 -7.62 -3.60 -7.00
N ILE A 120 -8.68 -4.41 -7.19
CA ILE A 120 -9.85 -4.01 -7.98
C ILE A 120 -10.56 -2.84 -7.31
N ILE A 121 -10.78 -2.92 -5.99
CA ILE A 121 -11.49 -1.87 -5.24
C ILE A 121 -10.73 -0.54 -5.30
N TRP A 122 -9.43 -0.53 -5.04
CA TRP A 122 -8.63 0.71 -5.01
C TRP A 122 -8.47 1.32 -6.40
N ILE A 123 -8.29 0.51 -7.44
CA ILE A 123 -8.24 1.01 -8.82
C ILE A 123 -9.58 1.62 -9.19
N PHE A 124 -10.68 0.92 -8.95
CA PHE A 124 -12.03 1.41 -9.25
C PHE A 124 -12.35 2.70 -8.47
N PHE A 125 -12.06 2.71 -7.18
CA PHE A 125 -12.32 3.85 -6.30
C PHE A 125 -11.46 5.06 -6.67
N GLY A 126 -10.17 4.84 -6.96
CA GLY A 126 -9.27 5.89 -7.41
C GLY A 126 -9.69 6.50 -8.74
N LEU A 127 -10.04 5.66 -9.73
CA LEU A 127 -10.56 6.14 -11.01
C LEU A 127 -11.88 6.90 -10.85
N MET A 128 -12.79 6.43 -10.01
CA MET A 128 -14.06 7.10 -9.76
C MET A 128 -13.83 8.53 -9.20
N ILE A 129 -12.98 8.67 -8.18
CA ILE A 129 -12.65 9.99 -7.61
C ILE A 129 -11.93 10.87 -8.64
N PHE A 130 -11.00 10.29 -9.39
CA PHE A 130 -10.29 11.00 -10.45
C PHE A 130 -11.27 11.59 -11.48
N LEU A 131 -12.23 10.81 -11.97
CA LEU A 131 -13.23 11.28 -12.93
C LEU A 131 -14.16 12.35 -12.35
N ILE A 132 -14.57 12.21 -11.08
CA ILE A 132 -15.40 13.21 -10.40
C ILE A 132 -14.64 14.54 -10.29
N MET A 133 -13.38 14.49 -9.84
CA MET A 133 -12.55 15.67 -9.65
C MET A 133 -12.13 16.31 -10.98
N ASP A 134 -11.85 15.51 -12.00
CA ASP A 134 -11.60 15.99 -13.36
C ASP A 134 -12.83 16.74 -13.91
N ARG A 135 -14.03 16.16 -13.78
CA ARG A 135 -15.27 16.84 -14.20
C ARG A 135 -15.53 18.12 -13.40
N TYR A 136 -15.23 18.12 -12.10
CA TYR A 136 -15.32 19.30 -11.26
C TYR A 136 -14.33 20.40 -11.70
N GLY A 137 -13.09 20.02 -12.01
CA GLY A 137 -12.05 20.91 -12.52
C GLY A 137 -12.44 21.55 -13.85
N ARG A 138 -12.99 20.76 -14.79
CA ARG A 138 -13.48 21.26 -16.08
C ARG A 138 -14.64 22.25 -15.93
N LYS A 139 -15.62 21.97 -15.07
CA LYS A 139 -16.78 22.86 -14.83
C LYS A 139 -16.40 24.20 -14.21
N LYS A 140 -15.30 24.26 -13.44
CA LYS A 140 -14.79 25.51 -12.86
C LYS A 140 -13.97 26.37 -13.84
N GLY A 141 -13.91 26.02 -15.13
CA GLY A 141 -13.44 26.93 -16.18
C GLY A 141 -11.96 27.31 -16.10
N VAL A 142 -11.09 26.43 -15.58
CA VAL A 142 -9.63 26.71 -15.52
C VAL A 142 -8.85 26.26 -16.77
N LEU A 143 -9.55 25.81 -17.82
CA LEU A 143 -8.93 25.53 -19.12
C LEU A 143 -8.80 26.78 -20.02
N SER A 144 -9.29 27.96 -19.61
CA SER A 144 -9.15 29.21 -20.37
C SER A 144 -8.19 30.22 -19.74
N LEU A 145 -7.36 29.81 -18.78
CA LEU A 145 -6.46 30.71 -18.03
C LEU A 145 -4.98 30.29 -18.07
N TYR A 146 -4.62 29.51 -19.09
CA TYR A 146 -3.25 29.32 -19.55
C TYR A 146 -3.20 29.58 -21.06
#